data_AF-A0A210PVC5-F1
#
_entry.id   AF-A0A210PVC5-F1
#
_cell.length_a   1.000
_cell.length_b   1.000
_cell.length_c   1.000
_cell.angle_alpha   90.00
_cell.angle_beta   90.00
_cell.angle_gamma   90.00
#
_symmetry.space_group_name_H-M   'P 1'
#
loop_
_entity.id
_entity.type
_entity.pdbx_description
1 polymer ?
#
loop_
_entity_poly.entity_id
_entity_poly.type
_entity_poly.pdbx_seq_one_letter_code
_entity_poly.pdbx_strand_id
1 'polypeptide(L)'
;MAAISTKQKLLQLIEDTEIISKEIFELMSTPKQQQRADAPETQKLMELLVLKDKEIKENLKIAAEQAEIQKTVDELKTEVDKRDTDIRNLQKNLKEAETILSTAIYQAKQKLEAIRQANNKTISSEELIKFAHKISASNAVASPPTWTPGDPRRPYPTDFEMRLGFLGKCSGDLPINGQQLQSQGSYGEPMSSNRTSAGLGEPTSASTPSSVSSWQPPPELHHSLSTGSGGASGFLTEIKGHNKENEDVGFMSSDSSSSSSSDE
;
A
#
# COMPACT_ATOMS: atom_id res chain seq x y z
N MET A 1 -43.68 1.76 41.84
CA MET A 1 -44.09 3.08 41.32
C MET A 1 -42.84 3.79 40.87
N ALA A 2 -42.77 4.25 39.62
CA ALA A 2 -41.60 4.99 39.14
C ALA A 2 -41.43 6.27 39.97
N ALA A 3 -40.23 6.49 40.49
CA ALA A 3 -39.94 7.72 41.23
C ALA A 3 -40.10 8.91 40.28
N ILE A 4 -40.94 9.88 40.66
CA ILE A 4 -41.18 11.10 39.89
C ILE A 4 -39.86 11.87 39.80
N SER A 5 -39.51 12.33 38.60
CA SER A 5 -38.32 13.14 38.36
C SER A 5 -38.35 14.42 39.19
N THR A 6 -37.19 14.88 39.70
CA THR A 6 -37.08 16.17 40.41
C THR A 6 -37.70 17.32 39.61
N LYS A 7 -37.53 17.30 38.28
CA LYS A 7 -38.16 18.28 37.37
C LYS A 7 -39.68 18.22 37.42
N GLN A 8 -40.25 17.03 37.33
CA GLN A 8 -41.71 16.84 37.37
C GLN A 8 -42.28 17.21 38.74
N LYS A 9 -41.55 16.90 39.82
CA LYS A 9 -41.92 17.25 41.19
C LYS A 9 -41.92 18.77 41.41
N LEU A 10 -40.91 19.48 40.90
CA LEU A 10 -40.86 20.94 40.96
C LEU A 10 -42.01 21.59 40.15
N LEU A 11 -42.33 21.07 38.96
CA LEU A 11 -43.46 21.55 38.16
C LEU A 11 -44.79 21.37 38.91
N GLN A 12 -45.02 20.20 39.50
CA GLN A 12 -46.23 19.93 40.27
C GLN A 12 -46.37 20.87 41.48
N LEU A 13 -45.27 21.15 42.19
CA LEU A 13 -45.30 22.08 43.33
C LEU A 13 -45.62 23.52 42.91
N ILE A 14 -45.18 23.94 41.71
CA ILE A 14 -45.51 25.25 41.15
C ILE A 14 -47.00 25.30 40.78
N GLU A 15 -47.53 24.25 40.14
CA GLU A 15 -48.97 24.14 39.82
C GLU A 15 -49.83 24.16 41.09
N ASP A 16 -49.45 23.41 42.14
CA ASP A 16 -50.12 23.44 43.45
C ASP A 16 -50.12 24.87 44.05
N THR A 17 -48.98 25.56 43.98
CA THR A 17 -48.83 26.93 44.49
C THR A 17 -49.70 27.92 43.71
N GLU A 18 -49.82 27.75 42.39
CA GLU A 18 -50.70 28.54 41.54
C GLU A 18 -52.17 28.35 41.92
N ILE A 19 -52.61 27.10 42.12
CA ILE A 19 -53.99 26.76 42.50
C ILE A 19 -54.33 27.38 43.86
N ILE A 20 -53.46 27.19 44.86
CA ILE A 20 -53.64 27.75 46.22
C ILE A 20 -53.72 29.28 46.16
N SER A 21 -52.85 29.91 45.37
CA SER A 21 -52.83 31.37 45.23
C SER A 21 -54.13 31.91 44.60
N LYS A 22 -54.64 31.25 43.55
CA LYS A 22 -55.92 31.62 42.92
C LYS A 22 -57.08 31.52 43.91
N GLU A 23 -57.12 30.45 44.71
CA GLU A 23 -58.16 30.24 45.71
C GLU A 23 -58.10 31.29 46.85
N ILE A 24 -56.89 31.70 47.28
CA ILE A 24 -56.71 32.84 48.21
C ILE A 24 -57.29 34.12 47.60
N PHE A 25 -56.95 34.44 46.35
CA PHE A 25 -57.45 35.66 45.70
C PHE A 25 -58.97 35.66 45.52
N GLU A 26 -59.58 34.52 45.19
CA GLU A 26 -61.04 34.38 45.10
C GLU A 26 -61.73 34.60 46.45
N LEU A 27 -61.20 34.03 47.54
CA LEU A 27 -61.75 34.18 48.89
C LEU A 27 -61.59 35.61 49.43
N MET A 28 -60.50 36.30 49.05
CA MET A 28 -60.26 37.70 49.41
C MET A 28 -61.13 38.68 48.61
N SER A 29 -61.49 38.33 47.38
CA SER A 29 -62.29 39.17 46.48
C SER A 29 -63.81 38.99 46.67
N THR A 30 -64.24 37.91 47.32
CA THR A 30 -65.65 37.64 47.60
C THR A 30 -66.12 38.38 48.87
N PRO A 31 -67.23 39.15 48.81
CA PRO A 31 -67.80 39.80 50.00
C PRO A 31 -68.17 38.77 51.08
N LYS A 32 -67.88 39.06 52.35
CA LYS A 32 -68.14 38.16 53.49
C LYS A 32 -69.59 37.67 53.61
N GLN A 33 -70.56 38.37 53.00
CA GLN A 33 -71.98 37.99 52.94
C GLN A 33 -72.30 36.91 51.88
N GLN A 34 -71.39 36.66 50.93
CA GLN A 34 -71.53 35.69 49.83
C GLN A 34 -70.58 34.48 49.96
N GLN A 35 -69.76 34.43 51.01
CA GLN A 35 -68.87 33.29 51.27
C GLN A 35 -69.71 32.07 51.67
N ARG A 36 -69.40 30.92 51.05
CA ARG A 36 -70.03 29.64 51.43
C ARG A 36 -69.57 29.25 52.84
N ALA A 37 -70.46 28.64 53.62
CA ALA A 37 -70.19 28.23 55.00
C ALA A 37 -69.07 27.17 55.13
N ASP A 38 -68.74 26.47 54.03
CA ASP A 38 -67.66 25.46 53.92
C ASP A 38 -66.36 26.02 53.30
N ALA A 39 -66.23 27.34 53.10
CA ALA A 39 -65.03 27.93 52.53
C ALA A 39 -63.81 27.70 53.48
N PRO A 40 -62.68 27.20 52.96
CA PRO A 40 -61.49 27.03 53.80
C PRO A 40 -61.04 28.39 54.32
N GLU A 41 -60.68 28.45 55.61
CA GLU A 41 -60.17 29.68 56.20
C GLU A 41 -58.93 30.15 55.42
N THR A 42 -58.93 31.42 55.04
CA THR A 42 -57.80 32.05 54.33
C THR A 42 -56.47 31.85 55.05
N GLN A 43 -56.50 31.78 56.39
CA GLN A 43 -55.34 31.48 57.23
C GLN A 43 -54.77 30.07 56.97
N LYS A 44 -55.63 29.07 56.76
CA LYS A 44 -55.23 27.69 56.47
C LYS A 44 -54.64 27.53 55.07
N LEU A 45 -55.18 28.24 54.08
CA LEU A 45 -54.58 28.29 52.74
C LEU A 45 -53.23 29.01 52.75
N MET A 46 -53.09 30.07 53.55
CA MET A 46 -51.82 30.79 53.70
C MET A 46 -50.74 29.90 54.36
N GLU A 47 -51.11 29.11 55.37
CA GLU A 47 -50.21 28.12 55.97
C GLU A 47 -49.81 27.04 54.96
N LEU A 48 -50.75 26.53 54.17
CA LEU A 48 -50.47 25.56 53.10
C LEU A 48 -49.53 26.13 52.03
N LEU A 49 -49.67 27.41 51.68
CA LEU A 49 -48.78 28.10 50.76
C LEU A 49 -47.34 28.18 51.30
N VAL A 50 -47.17 28.49 52.59
CA VAL A 50 -45.86 28.52 53.25
C VAL A 50 -45.22 27.12 53.29
N LEU A 51 -46.03 26.07 53.51
CA LEU A 51 -45.55 24.69 53.45
C LEU A 51 -45.06 24.32 52.04
N LYS A 52 -45.82 24.69 51.00
CA LYS A 52 -45.42 24.44 49.61
C LYS A 52 -44.18 25.21 49.19
N ASP A 53 -44.03 26.46 49.62
CA ASP A 53 -42.79 27.24 49.42
C ASP A 53 -41.58 26.55 50.08
N LYS A 54 -41.76 25.97 51.28
CA LYS A 54 -40.71 25.19 51.95
C LYS A 54 -40.34 23.93 51.17
N GLU A 55 -41.34 23.19 50.67
CA GLU A 55 -41.12 22.01 49.81
C GLU A 55 -40.41 22.36 48.51
N ILE A 56 -40.72 23.50 47.89
CA ILE A 56 -40.02 23.98 46.68
C ILE A 56 -38.56 24.27 47.00
N LYS A 57 -38.26 24.99 48.09
CA LYS A 57 -36.89 25.30 48.50
C LYS A 57 -36.06 24.04 48.76
N GLU A 58 -36.66 23.02 49.37
CA GLU A 58 -35.99 21.74 49.60
C GLU A 58 -35.69 21.00 48.29
N ASN A 59 -36.66 20.92 47.37
CA ASN A 59 -36.43 20.26 46.08
C ASN A 59 -35.45 21.04 45.19
N LEU A 60 -35.38 22.38 45.30
CA LEU A 60 -34.36 23.18 44.61
C LEU A 60 -32.95 22.86 45.10
N LYS A 61 -32.77 22.60 46.40
CA LYS A 61 -31.47 22.16 46.94
C LYS A 61 -31.05 20.83 46.32
N ILE A 62 -31.97 19.86 46.24
CA ILE A 62 -31.71 18.56 45.60
C ILE A 62 -31.37 18.74 44.12
N ALA A 63 -32.06 19.62 43.41
CA ALA A 63 -31.77 19.91 42.00
C ALA A 63 -30.36 20.50 41.82
N ALA A 64 -29.91 21.36 42.74
CA ALA A 64 -28.55 21.89 42.72
C ALA A 64 -27.49 20.80 42.95
N GLU A 65 -27.72 19.90 43.92
CA GLU A 65 -26.84 18.75 44.15
C GLU A 65 -26.78 17.82 42.93
N GLN A 66 -27.92 17.57 42.28
CA GLN A 66 -27.99 16.80 41.04
C GLN A 66 -27.24 17.47 39.88
N ALA A 67 -27.25 18.80 39.80
CA ALA A 67 -26.51 19.54 38.77
C ALA A 67 -24.99 19.39 38.94
N GLU A 68 -24.48 19.46 40.18
CA GLU A 68 -23.06 19.22 40.46
C GLU A 68 -22.65 17.79 40.13
N ILE A 69 -23.48 16.79 40.49
CA ILE A 69 -23.23 15.40 40.12
C ILE A 69 -23.23 15.25 38.59
N GLN A 70 -24.20 15.86 37.89
CA GLN A 70 -24.28 15.77 36.44
C GLN A 70 -23.03 16.34 35.76
N LYS A 71 -22.49 17.44 36.28
CA LYS A 71 -21.21 18.00 35.81
C LYS A 71 -20.07 16.99 35.94
N THR A 72 -19.93 16.34 37.09
CA THR A 72 -18.89 15.31 37.28
C THR A 72 -19.08 14.10 36.37
N VAL A 73 -20.34 13.71 36.11
CA VAL A 73 -20.67 12.62 35.18
C VAL A 73 -20.27 12.99 33.76
N ASP A 74 -20.51 14.22 33.33
CA ASP A 74 -20.16 14.66 31.98
C ASP A 74 -18.64 14.78 31.81
N GLU A 75 -17.92 15.27 32.83
CA GLU A 75 -16.45 15.25 32.85
C GLU A 75 -15.91 13.81 32.74
N LEU A 76 -16.44 12.86 33.52
CA LEU A 76 -16.03 11.46 33.44
C LEU A 76 -16.33 10.83 32.07
N LYS A 77 -17.49 11.13 31.47
CA LYS A 77 -17.81 10.66 30.12
C LYS A 77 -16.78 11.15 29.10
N THR A 78 -16.40 12.43 29.16
CA THR A 78 -15.39 12.96 28.22
C THR A 78 -14.03 12.28 28.39
N GLU A 79 -13.63 11.95 29.62
CA GLU A 79 -12.39 11.22 29.85
C GLU A 79 -12.49 9.78 29.34
N VAL A 80 -13.63 9.10 29.53
CA VAL A 80 -13.85 7.76 28.98
C VAL A 80 -13.77 7.78 27.45
N ASP A 81 -14.43 8.72 26.78
CA ASP A 81 -14.40 8.85 25.32
C ASP A 81 -12.98 9.08 24.77
N LYS A 82 -12.19 9.86 25.52
CA LYS A 82 -10.77 10.09 25.21
C LYS A 82 -9.97 8.78 25.33
N ARG A 83 -10.12 8.05 26.43
CA ARG A 83 -9.42 6.77 26.64
C ARG A 83 -9.83 5.71 25.62
N ASP A 84 -11.11 5.64 25.26
CA ASP A 84 -11.59 4.74 24.22
C ASP A 84 -10.98 5.07 22.85
N THR A 85 -10.78 6.35 22.57
CA THR A 85 -10.09 6.80 21.36
C THR A 85 -8.62 6.39 21.36
N ASP A 86 -7.93 6.57 22.50
CA ASP A 86 -6.54 6.14 22.66
C ASP A 86 -6.38 4.62 22.52
N ILE A 87 -7.29 3.83 23.10
CA ILE A 87 -7.32 2.37 22.96
C ILE A 87 -7.52 1.96 21.50
N ARG A 88 -8.46 2.59 20.79
CA ARG A 88 -8.69 2.33 19.35
C ARG A 88 -7.46 2.64 18.51
N ASN A 89 -6.78 3.74 18.79
CA ASN A 89 -5.55 4.12 18.10
C ASN A 89 -4.42 3.12 18.38
N LEU A 90 -4.25 2.72 19.65
CA LEU A 90 -3.24 1.73 20.02
C LEU A 90 -3.50 0.38 19.35
N GLN A 91 -4.76 -0.07 19.33
CA GLN A 91 -5.15 -1.30 18.66
C GLN A 91 -4.83 -1.26 17.15
N LYS A 92 -5.09 -0.12 16.49
CA LYS A 92 -4.75 0.07 15.07
C LYS A 92 -3.24 -0.06 14.86
N ASN A 93 -2.44 0.65 15.65
CA ASN A 93 -0.98 0.64 15.54
C ASN A 93 -0.41 -0.76 15.79
N LEU A 94 -0.97 -1.51 16.74
CA LEU A 94 -0.55 -2.88 17.02
C LEU A 94 -0.82 -3.82 15.85
N LYS A 95 -2.00 -3.72 15.21
CA LYS A 95 -2.31 -4.52 14.00
C LYS A 95 -1.40 -4.19 12.83
N GLU A 96 -1.05 -2.91 12.68
CA GLU A 96 -0.14 -2.46 11.62
C GLU A 96 1.28 -2.98 11.88
N ALA A 97 1.77 -2.89 13.12
CA ALA A 97 3.05 -3.45 13.52
C ALA A 97 3.11 -4.98 13.35
N GLU A 98 2.03 -5.70 13.70
CA GLU A 98 1.90 -7.14 13.48
C GLU A 98 2.02 -7.50 12.00
N THR A 99 1.38 -6.72 11.13
CA THR A 99 1.44 -6.92 9.67
C THR A 99 2.86 -6.73 9.16
N ILE A 100 3.53 -5.63 9.54
CA ILE A 100 4.92 -5.34 9.15
C ILE A 100 5.84 -6.46 9.62
N LEU A 101 5.71 -6.90 10.88
CA LEU A 101 6.53 -7.95 11.45
C LEU A 101 6.31 -9.29 10.73
N SER A 102 5.06 -9.62 10.40
CA SER A 102 4.71 -10.84 9.66
C SER A 102 5.37 -10.86 8.28
N THR A 103 5.30 -9.74 7.54
CA THR A 103 5.95 -9.60 6.25
C THR A 103 7.47 -9.68 6.36
N ALA A 104 8.06 -9.01 7.36
CA ALA A 104 9.50 -9.04 7.60
C ALA A 104 9.99 -10.47 7.92
N ILE A 105 9.26 -11.21 8.76
CA ILE A 105 9.58 -12.61 9.07
C ILE A 105 9.49 -13.48 7.82
N TYR A 106 8.47 -13.30 6.98
CA TYR A 106 8.32 -14.04 5.74
C TYR A 106 9.51 -13.80 4.79
N GLN A 107 9.86 -12.54 4.56
CA GLN A 107 11.00 -12.16 3.73
C GLN A 107 12.33 -12.67 4.30
N ALA A 108 12.52 -12.59 5.62
CA ALA A 108 13.71 -13.11 6.28
C ALA A 108 13.86 -14.63 6.09
N LYS A 109 12.75 -15.39 6.19
CA LYS A 109 12.73 -16.83 5.93
C LYS A 109 13.09 -17.17 4.48
N GLN A 110 12.53 -16.43 3.52
CA GLN A 110 12.89 -16.61 2.10
C GLN A 110 14.39 -16.35 1.88
N LYS A 111 14.92 -15.26 2.44
CA LYS A 111 16.35 -14.93 2.35
C LYS A 111 17.23 -16.00 2.98
N LEU A 112 16.82 -16.56 4.11
CA LEU A 112 17.55 -17.66 4.76
C LEU A 112 17.60 -18.91 3.88
N GLU A 113 16.49 -19.28 3.22
CA GLU A 113 16.49 -20.42 2.31
C GLU A 113 17.37 -20.15 1.07
N ALA A 114 17.35 -18.93 0.53
CA ALA A 114 18.25 -18.54 -0.55
C ALA A 114 19.73 -18.65 -0.15
N ILE A 115 20.08 -18.22 1.06
CA ILE A 115 21.43 -18.39 1.62
C ILE A 115 21.78 -19.87 1.76
N ARG A 116 20.85 -20.70 2.26
CA ARG A 116 21.07 -22.15 2.39
C ARG A 116 21.30 -22.82 1.03
N GLN A 117 20.53 -22.43 0.01
CA GLN A 117 20.72 -22.91 -1.36
C GLN A 117 22.06 -22.46 -1.95
N ALA A 118 22.50 -21.22 -1.70
CA ALA A 118 23.80 -20.72 -2.14
C ALA A 118 24.96 -21.45 -1.44
N ASN A 119 24.86 -21.69 -0.13
CA ASN A 119 25.85 -22.46 0.62
C ASN A 119 25.97 -23.91 0.14
N ASN A 120 24.86 -24.54 -0.25
CA ASN A 120 24.88 -25.87 -0.85
C ASN A 120 25.50 -25.89 -2.26
N LYS A 121 25.40 -24.78 -3.00
CA LYS A 121 25.94 -24.61 -4.36
C LYS A 121 27.18 -23.71 -4.36
N THR A 122 28.11 -23.98 -3.44
CA THR A 122 29.38 -23.25 -3.39
C THR A 122 30.22 -23.59 -4.62
N ILE A 123 30.59 -22.56 -5.37
CA ILE A 123 31.51 -22.67 -6.51
C ILE A 123 32.89 -22.22 -6.03
N SER A 124 33.94 -22.94 -6.39
CA SER A 124 35.31 -22.54 -6.04
C SER A 124 35.64 -21.21 -6.72
N SER A 125 36.23 -20.28 -5.95
CA SER A 125 36.68 -18.99 -6.49
C SER A 125 37.68 -19.19 -7.63
N GLU A 126 38.50 -20.25 -7.60
CA GLU A 126 39.40 -20.57 -8.69
C GLU A 126 38.69 -20.95 -9.99
N GLU A 127 37.59 -21.71 -9.91
CA GLU A 127 36.80 -22.06 -11.08
C GLU A 127 36.13 -20.82 -11.65
N LEU A 128 35.59 -19.95 -10.80
CA LEU A 128 34.98 -18.69 -11.20
C LEU A 128 35.99 -17.79 -11.92
N ILE A 129 37.22 -17.68 -11.41
CA ILE A 129 38.32 -16.93 -12.05
C ILE A 129 38.72 -17.56 -13.39
N LYS A 130 38.88 -18.90 -13.46
CA LYS A 130 39.22 -19.60 -14.71
C LYS A 130 38.15 -19.40 -15.78
N PHE A 131 36.87 -19.52 -15.41
CA PHE A 131 35.75 -19.30 -16.33
C PHE A 131 35.62 -17.83 -16.74
N ALA A 132 35.77 -16.89 -15.82
CA ALA A 132 35.75 -15.45 -16.13
C ALA A 132 36.88 -15.08 -17.10
N HIS A 133 38.10 -15.59 -16.88
CA HIS A 133 39.21 -15.39 -17.80
C HIS A 133 38.92 -16.01 -19.18
N LYS A 134 38.37 -17.23 -19.23
CA LYS A 134 37.97 -17.88 -20.48
C LYS A 134 36.94 -17.05 -21.24
N ILE A 135 35.88 -16.59 -20.57
CA ILE A 135 34.83 -15.76 -21.17
C ILE A 135 35.41 -14.44 -21.70
N SER A 136 36.30 -13.79 -20.93
CA SER A 136 36.96 -12.54 -21.31
C SER A 136 37.90 -12.72 -22.51
N ALA A 137 38.70 -13.77 -22.54
CA ALA A 137 39.61 -14.08 -23.64
C ALA A 137 38.87 -14.50 -24.92
N SER A 138 37.66 -15.08 -24.79
CA SER A 138 36.87 -15.56 -25.91
C SER A 138 35.99 -14.48 -26.58
N ASN A 139 36.04 -13.22 -26.12
CA ASN A 139 35.17 -12.13 -26.58
C ASN A 139 33.65 -12.48 -26.57
N ALA A 140 33.24 -13.41 -25.71
CA ALA A 140 31.93 -14.08 -25.77
C ALA A 140 30.81 -13.35 -25.00
N VAL A 141 31.09 -12.21 -24.37
CA VAL A 141 30.13 -11.51 -23.49
C VAL A 141 29.24 -10.56 -24.28
N ALA A 142 29.84 -9.72 -25.12
CA ALA A 142 29.13 -8.71 -25.88
C ALA A 142 29.98 -8.27 -27.08
N SER A 143 29.31 -7.86 -28.15
CA SER A 143 29.96 -7.29 -29.32
C SER A 143 30.58 -5.93 -28.98
N PRO A 144 31.87 -5.67 -29.26
CA PRO A 144 32.43 -4.34 -29.11
C PRO A 144 31.64 -3.28 -29.90
N PRO A 145 31.55 -2.02 -29.43
CA PRO A 145 30.84 -0.96 -30.16
C PRO A 145 31.37 -0.68 -31.58
N THR A 146 32.60 -1.13 -31.87
CA THR A 146 33.27 -1.01 -33.17
C THR A 146 33.23 -2.30 -33.99
N TRP A 147 32.49 -3.31 -33.56
CA TRP A 147 32.42 -4.59 -34.26
C TRP A 147 31.71 -4.45 -35.60
N THR A 148 32.33 -4.98 -36.64
CA THR A 148 31.78 -5.03 -38.00
C THR A 148 31.80 -6.46 -38.53
N PRO A 149 30.93 -6.82 -39.49
CA PRO A 149 31.01 -8.13 -40.15
C PRO A 149 32.43 -8.39 -40.70
N GLY A 150 33.07 -9.45 -40.24
CA GLY A 150 34.47 -9.77 -40.54
C GLY A 150 35.45 -9.52 -39.38
N ASP A 151 35.03 -8.85 -38.30
CA ASP A 151 35.83 -8.70 -37.08
C ASP A 151 35.90 -10.06 -36.33
N PRO A 152 37.13 -10.57 -36.07
CA PRO A 152 37.33 -11.79 -35.29
C PRO A 152 36.74 -11.76 -33.87
N ARG A 153 36.55 -10.57 -33.26
CA ARG A 153 36.03 -10.37 -31.91
C ARG A 153 34.50 -10.43 -31.87
N ARG A 154 33.91 -11.54 -32.33
CA ARG A 154 32.46 -11.74 -32.35
C ARG A 154 31.98 -12.52 -31.10
N PRO A 155 30.79 -12.21 -30.57
CA PRO A 155 30.26 -12.87 -29.37
C PRO A 155 29.57 -14.21 -29.64
N TYR A 156 29.55 -14.70 -30.88
CA TYR A 156 28.83 -15.93 -31.27
C TYR A 156 29.66 -16.83 -32.20
N PRO A 157 29.40 -18.16 -32.20
CA PRO A 157 30.05 -19.10 -33.12
C PRO A 157 29.71 -18.83 -34.59
N THR A 158 30.67 -19.01 -35.51
CA THR A 158 30.40 -18.97 -36.96
C THR A 158 29.78 -20.26 -37.48
N ASP A 159 29.08 -20.17 -38.61
CA ASP A 159 28.58 -21.33 -39.38
C ASP A 159 29.65 -22.38 -39.65
N PHE A 160 30.88 -21.93 -39.93
CA PHE A 160 32.01 -22.81 -40.14
C PHE A 160 32.40 -23.55 -38.85
N GLU A 161 32.52 -22.85 -37.71
CA GLU A 161 32.79 -23.48 -36.41
C GLU A 161 31.67 -24.42 -35.96
N MET A 162 30.41 -24.05 -36.20
CA MET A 162 29.25 -24.91 -35.90
C MET A 162 29.28 -26.19 -36.74
N ARG A 163 29.63 -26.09 -38.04
CA ARG A 163 29.75 -27.23 -38.95
C ARG A 163 30.93 -28.14 -38.63
N LEU A 164 32.04 -27.57 -38.16
CA LEU A 164 33.20 -28.33 -37.66
C LEU A 164 32.99 -28.88 -36.23
N GLY A 165 31.93 -28.45 -35.55
CA GLY A 165 31.54 -28.93 -34.24
C GLY A 165 31.16 -30.42 -34.24
N PHE A 166 31.07 -30.99 -33.05
CA PHE A 166 30.68 -32.41 -32.88
C PHE A 166 29.33 -32.72 -33.53
N LEU A 167 28.35 -31.82 -33.38
CA LEU A 167 27.03 -31.96 -33.99
C LEU A 167 27.11 -32.00 -35.53
N GLY A 168 27.88 -31.11 -36.15
CA GLY A 168 28.04 -31.09 -37.61
C GLY A 168 28.72 -32.34 -38.18
N LYS A 169 29.63 -32.95 -37.40
CA LYS A 169 30.27 -34.24 -37.75
C LYS A 169 29.32 -35.43 -37.66
N CYS A 170 28.41 -35.43 -36.68
CA CYS A 170 27.43 -36.50 -36.49
C CYS A 170 26.26 -36.43 -37.48
N SER A 171 25.95 -35.25 -38.03
CA SER A 171 24.87 -35.06 -39.02
C SER A 171 25.21 -35.50 -40.44
N GLY A 172 26.37 -36.12 -40.67
CA GLY A 172 26.53 -37.16 -41.71
C GLY A 172 26.50 -36.79 -43.19
N ASP A 173 26.36 -35.51 -43.59
CA ASP A 173 26.19 -35.15 -45.02
C ASP A 173 27.26 -34.21 -45.59
N LEU A 174 28.53 -34.30 -45.18
CA LEU A 174 29.62 -33.61 -45.89
C LEU A 174 30.87 -34.49 -46.07
N PRO A 175 31.38 -34.69 -47.30
CA PRO A 175 32.61 -35.40 -47.53
C PRO A 175 33.79 -34.57 -47.00
N ILE A 176 34.53 -35.16 -46.06
CA ILE A 176 35.80 -34.62 -45.57
C ILE A 176 36.85 -34.80 -46.67
N ASN A 177 36.94 -33.86 -47.61
CA ASN A 177 38.05 -33.84 -48.55
C ASN A 177 39.27 -33.23 -47.85
N GLY A 178 40.20 -34.10 -47.44
CA GLY A 178 41.46 -33.72 -46.84
C GLY A 178 42.39 -33.07 -47.85
N GLN A 179 42.25 -31.76 -48.08
CA GLN A 179 43.35 -30.89 -48.52
C GLN A 179 43.09 -29.46 -48.04
N GLN A 180 43.50 -29.16 -46.80
CA GLN A 180 44.32 -28.00 -46.43
C GLN A 180 44.60 -28.08 -44.92
N LEU A 181 45.46 -29.04 -44.57
CA LEU A 181 46.20 -29.01 -43.31
C LEU A 181 47.48 -28.22 -43.58
N GLN A 182 47.45 -26.89 -43.45
CA GLN A 182 48.60 -26.07 -43.03
C GLN A 182 48.20 -24.60 -42.88
N SER A 183 48.55 -24.02 -41.73
CA SER A 183 48.20 -22.68 -41.24
C SER A 183 46.69 -22.55 -40.95
N GLN A 184 46.24 -22.56 -39.71
CA GLN A 184 46.53 -21.54 -38.71
C GLN A 184 46.11 -22.08 -37.35
N GLY A 185 46.97 -22.91 -36.76
CA GLY A 185 46.86 -23.41 -35.40
C GLY A 185 48.19 -23.21 -34.72
N SER A 186 48.54 -21.96 -34.45
CA SER A 186 49.66 -21.63 -33.57
C SER A 186 49.09 -20.89 -32.37
N TYR A 187 49.13 -21.58 -31.23
CA TYR A 187 48.99 -20.99 -29.92
C TYR A 187 50.07 -19.91 -29.79
N GLY A 188 49.66 -18.65 -29.92
CA GLY A 188 50.54 -17.49 -29.72
C GLY A 188 50.69 -17.20 -28.24
N GLU A 189 51.77 -17.72 -27.64
CA GLU A 189 52.43 -17.05 -26.52
C GLU A 189 53.09 -15.73 -27.01
N PRO A 190 53.38 -14.78 -26.10
CA PRO A 190 53.53 -13.38 -26.45
C PRO A 190 54.92 -13.09 -26.99
N MET A 191 55.00 -12.32 -28.09
CA MET A 191 56.23 -11.64 -28.46
C MET A 191 56.01 -10.15 -28.71
N SER A 192 56.78 -9.42 -27.92
CA SER A 192 56.99 -7.99 -27.86
C SER A 192 57.28 -7.29 -29.20
N SER A 193 56.77 -6.06 -29.25
CA SER A 193 57.44 -4.85 -29.73
C SER A 193 57.62 -4.59 -31.23
N ASN A 194 57.17 -3.37 -31.56
CA ASN A 194 57.78 -2.36 -32.44
C ASN A 194 57.24 -2.19 -33.87
N ARG A 195 56.52 -1.07 -34.02
CA ARG A 195 56.79 0.08 -34.91
C ARG A 195 56.30 0.12 -36.36
N THR A 196 55.71 1.29 -36.66
CA THR A 196 55.72 2.11 -37.89
C THR A 196 54.97 1.54 -39.10
N SER A 197 53.83 2.09 -39.54
CA SER A 197 53.52 3.40 -40.15
C SER A 197 53.43 3.34 -41.69
N ALA A 198 52.32 3.89 -42.20
CA ALA A 198 52.14 4.56 -43.49
C ALA A 198 51.72 3.76 -44.75
N GLY A 199 50.77 4.38 -45.49
CA GLY A 199 50.44 4.13 -46.90
C GLY A 199 49.02 3.61 -47.12
N LEU A 200 47.96 4.43 -47.14
CA LEU A 200 47.38 5.17 -48.29
C LEU A 200 47.22 4.37 -49.59
N GLY A 201 45.98 4.23 -50.06
CA GLY A 201 45.64 3.78 -51.42
C GLY A 201 44.18 3.35 -51.58
N GLU A 202 43.34 4.28 -52.02
CA GLU A 202 41.90 4.16 -52.37
C GLU A 202 41.74 3.78 -53.88
N PRO A 203 40.54 3.84 -54.53
CA PRO A 203 39.47 2.83 -54.64
C PRO A 203 39.24 2.31 -56.09
N THR A 204 38.49 1.20 -56.26
CA THR A 204 37.71 0.95 -57.50
C THR A 204 36.44 0.10 -57.27
N SER A 205 35.30 0.76 -57.45
CA SER A 205 34.11 0.41 -58.26
C SER A 205 33.45 -0.98 -58.20
N ALA A 206 32.26 -0.98 -57.60
CA ALA A 206 30.96 -1.43 -58.13
C ALA A 206 30.77 -2.85 -58.73
N SER A 207 29.97 -3.67 -58.04
CA SER A 207 28.76 -4.30 -58.62
C SER A 207 27.97 -5.08 -57.55
N THR A 208 26.74 -4.62 -57.29
CA THR A 208 25.64 -5.34 -56.61
C THR A 208 25.16 -6.52 -57.49
N PRO A 209 24.59 -7.61 -56.93
CA PRO A 209 23.19 -7.54 -56.50
C PRO A 209 22.80 -8.36 -55.25
N SER A 210 21.89 -7.77 -54.49
CA SER A 210 20.73 -8.36 -53.78
C SER A 210 20.84 -9.77 -53.14
N SER A 211 20.89 -9.81 -51.80
CA SER A 211 19.91 -10.52 -50.97
C SER A 211 20.03 -10.06 -49.51
N VAL A 212 19.19 -9.11 -49.10
CA VAL A 212 19.04 -8.73 -47.69
C VAL A 212 17.81 -9.46 -47.14
N SER A 213 18.04 -10.47 -46.31
CA SER A 213 16.98 -11.08 -45.50
C SER A 213 16.92 -10.34 -44.17
N SER A 214 16.13 -9.27 -44.12
CA SER A 214 15.76 -8.58 -42.89
C SER A 214 14.56 -9.29 -42.25
N TRP A 215 14.76 -9.84 -41.05
CA TRP A 215 13.67 -10.30 -40.19
C TRP A 215 12.83 -9.09 -39.75
N GLN A 216 11.56 -9.05 -40.15
CA GLN A 216 10.58 -8.11 -39.61
C GLN A 216 9.55 -8.89 -38.77
N PRO A 217 9.21 -8.43 -37.55
CA PRO A 217 8.07 -8.96 -36.81
C PRO A 217 6.74 -8.40 -37.39
N PRO A 218 5.62 -9.13 -37.25
CA PRO A 218 4.33 -8.72 -37.80
C PRO A 218 3.71 -7.54 -36.99
N PRO A 219 2.87 -6.69 -37.62
CA PRO A 219 2.28 -5.52 -36.97
C PRO A 219 1.11 -5.90 -36.03
N GLU A 220 1.06 -5.19 -34.90
CA GLU A 220 0.05 -5.33 -33.84
C GLU A 220 -1.36 -4.90 -34.26
N LEU A 221 -2.36 -5.62 -33.74
CA LEU A 221 -3.78 -5.27 -33.84
C LEU A 221 -4.13 -4.16 -32.84
N HIS A 222 -4.44 -2.97 -33.37
CA HIS A 222 -5.07 -1.87 -32.64
C HIS A 222 -6.45 -2.29 -32.08
N HIS A 223 -6.60 -2.36 -30.76
CA HIS A 223 -7.91 -2.29 -30.10
C HIS A 223 -8.04 -0.95 -29.39
N SER A 224 -8.92 -0.11 -29.93
CA SER A 224 -9.36 1.18 -29.39
C SER A 224 -10.16 0.99 -28.11
N LEU A 225 -9.70 1.56 -26.98
CA LEU A 225 -10.57 1.80 -25.82
C LEU A 225 -11.38 3.08 -26.05
N SER A 226 -12.71 2.91 -26.12
CA SER A 226 -13.71 3.98 -26.02
C SER A 226 -14.23 4.02 -24.58
N THR A 227 -13.84 5.04 -23.83
CA THR A 227 -14.42 5.43 -22.52
C THR A 227 -15.82 5.99 -22.70
N GLY A 228 -16.82 5.32 -22.10
CA GLY A 228 -18.21 5.77 -21.99
C GLY A 228 -18.74 5.54 -20.58
N SER A 229 -19.38 6.58 -20.04
CA SER A 229 -19.78 6.81 -18.65
C SER A 229 -21.15 6.23 -18.23
N GLY A 230 -21.31 5.98 -16.92
CA GLY A 230 -22.58 5.78 -16.19
C GLY A 230 -22.91 4.30 -15.94
N GLY A 231 -23.41 3.82 -14.80
CA GLY A 231 -23.96 4.39 -13.57
C GLY A 231 -24.94 3.35 -12.97
N ALA A 232 -24.86 3.13 -11.65
CA ALA A 232 -25.84 2.49 -10.74
C ALA A 232 -25.95 0.94 -10.59
N SER A 233 -25.72 0.52 -9.34
CA SER A 233 -26.46 -0.45 -8.49
C SER A 233 -26.57 -1.94 -8.84
N GLY A 234 -26.13 -2.79 -7.91
CA GLY A 234 -26.51 -4.22 -7.88
C GLY A 234 -25.62 -5.09 -6.99
N PHE A 235 -25.96 -5.16 -5.69
CA PHE A 235 -25.43 -6.14 -4.74
C PHE A 235 -25.94 -7.56 -5.11
N LEU A 236 -25.04 -8.49 -5.44
CA LEU A 236 -25.34 -9.93 -5.42
C LEU A 236 -24.06 -10.74 -5.17
N THR A 237 -24.00 -11.36 -4.00
CA THR A 237 -23.06 -12.41 -3.61
C THR A 237 -23.40 -13.71 -4.34
N GLU A 238 -22.49 -14.29 -5.11
CA GLU A 238 -22.31 -15.75 -5.14
C GLU A 238 -20.95 -16.20 -5.68
N ILE A 239 -20.50 -17.30 -5.09
CA ILE A 239 -19.22 -17.97 -5.20
C ILE A 239 -19.22 -18.92 -6.42
N LYS A 240 -18.24 -18.79 -7.32
CA LYS A 240 -17.68 -19.94 -8.05
C LYS A 240 -16.33 -19.59 -8.67
N GLY A 241 -15.27 -20.28 -8.23
CA GLY A 241 -13.92 -20.04 -8.69
C GLY A 241 -13.68 -20.38 -10.16
N HIS A 242 -12.63 -19.79 -10.72
CA HIS A 242 -11.71 -20.44 -11.65
C HIS A 242 -10.32 -19.85 -11.47
N ASN A 243 -9.38 -20.77 -11.31
CA ASN A 243 -7.95 -20.56 -11.18
C ASN A 243 -7.40 -20.14 -12.55
N LYS A 244 -6.80 -18.96 -12.66
CA LYS A 244 -5.93 -18.60 -13.78
C LYS A 244 -4.92 -17.52 -13.36
N GLU A 245 -3.87 -18.03 -12.76
CA GLU A 245 -2.51 -17.52 -12.72
C GLU A 245 -2.16 -16.83 -14.05
N ASN A 246 -2.08 -15.50 -14.02
CA ASN A 246 -1.39 -14.70 -15.03
C ASN A 246 -0.40 -13.83 -14.25
N GLU A 247 0.89 -14.07 -14.50
CA GLU A 247 2.02 -13.40 -13.88
C GLU A 247 2.02 -11.92 -14.30
N ASP A 248 1.68 -11.03 -13.37
CA ASP A 248 1.81 -9.59 -13.58
C ASP A 248 3.26 -9.20 -13.27
N VAL A 249 4.07 -9.14 -14.32
CA VAL A 249 5.47 -8.68 -14.28
C VAL A 249 5.49 -7.19 -13.96
N GLY A 250 5.75 -6.87 -12.69
CA GLY A 250 5.84 -5.51 -12.19
C GLY A 250 6.84 -4.65 -12.98
N PHE A 251 6.32 -3.63 -13.65
CA PHE A 251 7.10 -2.58 -14.29
C PHE A 251 7.78 -1.75 -13.18
N MET A 252 9.08 -2.00 -12.97
CA MET A 252 9.90 -1.22 -12.03
C MET A 252 10.06 0.20 -12.59
N SER A 253 9.32 1.16 -12.03
CA SER A 253 9.63 2.57 -12.24
C SER A 253 10.92 2.89 -11.52
N SER A 254 11.93 3.33 -12.28
CA SER A 254 13.17 3.87 -11.75
C SER A 254 12.94 5.32 -11.36
N ASP A 255 12.63 5.60 -10.09
CA ASP A 255 12.66 6.95 -9.55
C ASP A 255 14.11 7.34 -9.21
N SER A 256 14.80 7.87 -10.20
CA SER A 256 16.07 8.55 -9.99
C SER A 256 15.82 9.89 -9.31
N SER A 257 15.90 9.94 -7.98
CA SER A 257 16.06 11.20 -7.24
C SER A 257 17.55 11.40 -6.92
N SER A 258 18.23 12.19 -7.74
CA SER A 258 19.55 12.74 -7.42
C SER A 258 19.36 14.00 -6.58
N SER A 259 19.59 13.90 -5.27
CA SER A 259 19.75 15.09 -4.42
C SER A 259 21.22 15.45 -4.32
N SER A 260 21.57 16.55 -4.98
CA SER A 260 22.83 17.26 -4.86
C SER A 260 22.96 17.82 -3.43
N SER A 261 24.05 17.50 -2.74
CA SER A 261 24.44 18.13 -1.47
C SER A 261 25.80 18.79 -1.66
N SER A 262 25.76 20.10 -1.89
CA SER A 262 26.87 21.02 -1.63
C SER A 262 26.68 21.63 -0.23
N ASP A 263 27.78 22.13 0.34
CA ASP A 263 27.96 22.81 1.65
C ASP A 263 28.09 21.91 2.89
N GLU A 264 29.33 21.54 3.25
CA GLU A 264 30.22 22.23 4.23
C GLU A 264 31.60 21.57 4.29
#